data_AF-V2UQN8-F1
#
_entry.id   AF-V2UQN8-F1
#
_cell.length_a   1.000
_cell.length_b   1.000
_cell.length_c   1.000
_cell.angle_alpha   90.00
_cell.angle_beta   90.00
_cell.angle_gamma   90.00
#
_symmetry.space_group_name_H-M   'P 1'
#
loop_
_entity.id
_entity.type
_entity.pdbx_description
1 polymer ?
#
loop_
_entity_poly.entity_id
_entity_poly.type
_entity_poly.pdbx_seq_one_letter_code
_entity_poly.pdbx_strand_id
1 'polypeptide(L)'
;MEVSNNIKSTFGVILALTIIFFIVVFIWYGCSNTKDQLKETLTLTIGFFGGLATLGAAYIAAAMYNDWRNQHNAQIKYNYLKDTLEITRDNLILFAPILNHIILAGMKYIEGDVVSIIELDKKIIDKIYSSHKKSLLIFREYNTVFNDDDSYLLFLKLSVIIEKSLTSLISITNIDSDLDKLEAITKQAQIIGVPTDVKNGIAISFYTHQMTTLDLLGQVEVYYLELVKHLAKHELKE
;
A
#
# COMPACT_ATOMS: atom_id res chain seq x y z
N MET A 1 -5.55 1.34 22.39
CA MET A 1 -5.20 1.46 23.84
C MET A 1 -5.42 2.88 24.36
N GLU A 2 -5.25 3.89 23.49
CA GLU A 2 -5.38 5.32 23.81
C GLU A 2 -6.84 5.77 24.09
N VAL A 3 -7.82 5.29 23.29
CA VAL A 3 -9.25 5.65 23.45
C VAL A 3 -9.82 5.25 24.82
N SER A 4 -9.51 4.05 25.31
CA SER A 4 -9.96 3.59 26.65
C SER A 4 -9.41 4.50 27.76
N ASN A 5 -8.17 4.99 27.62
CA ASN A 5 -7.57 5.91 28.58
C ASN A 5 -8.22 7.29 28.50
N ASN A 6 -8.51 7.77 27.28
CA ASN A 6 -9.21 9.04 27.05
C ASN A 6 -10.62 9.02 27.66
N ILE A 7 -11.36 7.92 27.53
CA ILE A 7 -12.68 7.76 28.15
C ILE A 7 -12.57 7.84 29.68
N LYS A 8 -11.70 7.01 30.29
CA LYS A 8 -11.53 6.98 31.75
C LYS A 8 -11.09 8.35 32.31
N SER A 9 -10.16 9.00 31.63
CA SER A 9 -9.66 10.33 32.00
C SER A 9 -10.77 11.39 31.92
N THR A 10 -11.53 11.41 30.82
CA THR A 10 -12.62 12.38 30.62
C THR A 10 -13.72 12.23 31.69
N PHE A 11 -14.11 11.01 32.02
CA PHE A 11 -15.07 10.76 33.10
C PHE A 11 -14.53 11.23 34.47
N GLY A 12 -13.27 10.95 34.78
CA GLY A 12 -12.63 11.39 36.01
C GLY A 12 -12.58 12.92 36.14
N VAL A 13 -12.23 13.62 35.06
CA VAL A 13 -12.18 15.08 35.02
C VAL A 13 -13.57 15.70 35.20
N ILE A 14 -14.59 15.19 34.52
CA ILE A 14 -15.97 15.71 34.66
C ILE A 14 -16.46 15.55 36.09
N LEU A 15 -16.25 14.37 36.68
CA LEU A 15 -16.68 14.09 38.05
C LEU A 15 -15.96 14.99 39.05
N ALA A 16 -14.64 15.15 38.92
CA ALA A 16 -13.86 16.05 39.78
C ALA A 16 -14.31 17.50 39.67
N LEU A 17 -14.49 18.03 38.45
CA LEU A 17 -14.95 19.41 38.22
C LEU A 17 -16.36 19.63 38.78
N THR A 18 -17.24 18.64 38.67
CA THR A 18 -18.61 18.71 39.19
C THR A 18 -18.63 18.74 40.72
N ILE A 19 -17.79 17.93 41.38
CA ILE A 19 -17.66 17.93 42.85
C ILE A 19 -17.10 19.27 43.34
N ILE A 20 -16.06 19.79 42.68
CA ILE A 20 -15.47 21.09 43.03
C ILE A 20 -16.51 22.20 42.86
N PHE A 21 -17.24 22.21 41.75
CA PHE A 21 -18.31 23.18 41.49
C PHE A 21 -19.41 23.12 42.56
N PHE A 22 -19.85 21.91 42.93
CA PHE A 22 -20.82 21.71 44.00
C PHE A 22 -20.35 22.33 45.32
N ILE A 23 -19.12 22.05 45.75
CA ILE A 23 -18.56 22.58 47.02
C ILE A 23 -18.51 24.11 46.99
N VAL A 24 -18.02 24.70 45.89
CA VAL A 24 -17.91 26.15 45.73
C VAL A 24 -19.29 26.83 45.79
N VAL A 25 -20.25 26.31 45.03
CA VAL A 25 -21.62 26.86 44.98
C VAL A 25 -22.34 26.65 46.32
N PHE A 26 -22.11 25.53 47.00
CA PHE A 26 -22.68 25.26 48.32
C PHE A 26 -22.19 26.28 49.36
N ILE A 27 -20.88 26.53 49.42
CA ILE A 27 -20.29 27.53 50.33
C ILE A 27 -20.83 28.92 50.01
N TRP A 28 -20.90 29.28 48.72
CA TRP A 28 -21.41 30.57 48.27
C TRP A 28 -22.87 30.82 48.72
N TYR A 29 -23.75 29.83 48.54
CA TYR A 29 -25.14 29.96 48.98
C TYR A 29 -25.29 29.98 50.51
N GLY A 30 -24.38 29.31 51.24
CA GLY A 30 -24.32 29.35 52.70
C GLY A 30 -23.95 30.74 53.24
N CYS A 31 -23.03 31.44 52.59
CA CYS A 31 -22.65 32.80 52.95
C CYS A 31 -23.71 33.86 52.60
N SER A 32 -24.67 33.55 51.71
CA SER A 32 -25.68 34.49 51.21
C SER A 32 -27.07 34.34 51.86
N ASN A 33 -27.23 33.51 52.90
CA ASN A 33 -28.50 33.28 53.61
C ASN A 33 -29.67 32.87 52.70
N THR A 34 -29.38 32.08 51.66
CA THR A 34 -30.39 31.61 50.71
C THR A 34 -31.25 30.52 51.36
N LYS A 35 -32.58 30.65 51.29
CA LYS A 35 -33.50 29.57 51.74
C LYS A 35 -33.34 28.35 50.83
N ASP A 36 -33.38 27.16 51.39
CA ASP A 36 -33.21 25.89 50.65
C ASP A 36 -31.85 25.74 49.91
N GLN A 37 -30.76 26.22 50.51
CA GLN A 37 -29.38 26.17 50.02
C GLN A 37 -29.02 24.88 49.26
N LEU A 38 -29.29 23.71 49.86
CA LEU A 38 -28.94 22.42 49.26
C LEU A 38 -29.65 22.17 47.92
N LYS A 39 -30.92 22.55 47.81
CA LYS A 39 -31.74 22.33 46.61
C LYS A 39 -31.25 23.20 45.46
N GLU A 40 -30.94 24.46 45.73
CA GLU A 40 -30.42 25.40 44.72
C GLU A 40 -29.03 24.98 44.24
N THR A 41 -28.13 24.59 45.15
CA THR A 41 -26.80 24.07 44.78
C THR A 41 -26.90 22.83 43.90
N LEU A 42 -27.75 21.86 44.26
CA LEU A 42 -27.95 20.63 43.48
C LEU A 42 -28.51 20.95 42.10
N THR A 43 -29.48 21.86 42.00
CA THR A 43 -30.09 22.26 40.71
C THR A 43 -29.05 22.84 39.77
N LEU A 44 -28.21 23.77 40.24
CA LEU A 44 -27.12 24.32 39.44
C LEU A 44 -26.06 23.28 39.08
N THR A 45 -25.71 22.41 40.03
CA THR A 45 -24.70 21.37 39.83
C THR A 45 -25.15 20.34 38.79
N ILE A 46 -26.44 19.96 38.79
CA ILE A 46 -27.01 19.07 37.77
C ILE A 46 -26.94 19.72 36.38
N GLY A 47 -27.27 21.02 36.26
CA GLY A 47 -27.14 21.76 35.01
C GLY A 47 -25.68 21.83 34.52
N PHE A 48 -24.75 22.13 35.43
CA PHE A 48 -23.32 22.19 35.13
C PHE A 48 -22.75 20.81 34.73
N PHE A 49 -23.12 19.76 35.47
CA PHE A 49 -22.76 18.37 35.13
C PHE A 49 -23.30 17.99 33.75
N GLY A 50 -24.56 18.33 33.43
CA GLY A 50 -25.14 18.06 32.12
C GLY A 50 -24.37 18.74 30.98
N GLY A 51 -23.95 20.00 31.19
CA GLY A 51 -23.09 20.72 30.25
C GLY A 51 -21.73 20.06 30.06
N LEU A 52 -21.02 19.74 31.15
CA LEU A 52 -19.73 19.06 31.11
C LEU A 52 -19.81 17.65 30.53
N ALA A 53 -20.86 16.90 30.86
CA ALA A 53 -21.11 15.56 30.33
C ALA A 53 -21.30 15.60 28.81
N THR A 54 -22.01 16.60 28.29
CA THR A 54 -22.20 16.79 26.84
C THR A 54 -20.87 17.11 26.16
N LEU A 55 -20.05 18.00 26.73
CA LEU A 55 -18.73 18.32 26.20
C LEU A 55 -17.78 17.12 26.22
N GLY A 56 -17.78 16.34 27.31
CA GLY A 56 -16.98 15.12 27.39
C GLY A 56 -17.43 14.05 26.42
N ALA A 57 -18.74 13.87 26.23
CA ALA A 57 -19.28 12.95 25.24
C ALA A 57 -18.84 13.37 23.82
N ALA A 58 -18.89 14.66 23.49
CA ALA A 58 -18.41 15.18 22.21
C ALA A 58 -16.89 14.95 22.03
N TYR A 59 -16.09 15.16 23.07
CA TYR A 59 -14.65 14.89 23.04
C TYR A 59 -14.34 13.41 22.81
N ILE A 60 -15.01 12.51 23.55
CA ILE A 60 -14.86 11.06 23.37
C ILE A 60 -15.29 10.64 21.97
N ALA A 61 -16.41 11.15 21.46
CA ALA A 61 -16.89 10.87 20.12
C ALA A 61 -15.88 11.30 19.04
N ALA A 62 -15.27 12.48 19.19
CA ALA A 62 -14.22 12.95 18.29
C ALA A 62 -12.97 12.05 18.33
N ALA A 63 -12.54 11.63 19.52
CA ALA A 63 -11.41 10.70 19.68
C ALA A 63 -11.69 9.34 19.04
N MET A 64 -12.90 8.79 19.25
CA MET A 64 -13.32 7.53 18.64
C MET A 64 -13.41 7.62 17.11
N TYR A 65 -13.90 8.74 16.58
CA TYR A 65 -13.97 8.97 15.14
C TYR A 65 -12.58 9.02 14.50
N ASN A 66 -11.62 9.68 15.13
CA ASN A 66 -10.25 9.75 14.62
C ASN A 66 -9.57 8.36 14.63
N ASP A 67 -9.71 7.59 15.71
CA ASP A 67 -9.17 6.22 15.79
C ASP A 67 -9.81 5.30 14.73
N TRP A 68 -11.15 5.34 14.61
CA TRP A 68 -11.86 4.61 13.56
C TRP A 68 -11.40 5.01 12.17
N ARG A 69 -11.26 6.31 11.89
CA ARG A 69 -10.83 6.83 10.59
C ARG A 69 -9.43 6.34 10.24
N ASN A 70 -8.50 6.35 11.19
CA ASN A 70 -7.14 5.88 10.98
C ASN A 70 -7.12 4.37 10.69
N GLN A 71 -7.82 3.57 11.49
CA GLN A 71 -7.95 2.12 11.26
C GLN A 71 -8.61 1.81 9.91
N HIS A 72 -9.65 2.56 9.55
CA HIS A 72 -10.34 2.41 8.28
C HIS A 72 -9.43 2.72 7.08
N ASN A 73 -8.69 3.84 7.13
CA ASN A 73 -7.74 4.21 6.09
C ASN A 73 -6.61 3.19 5.97
N ALA A 74 -6.06 2.70 7.09
CA ALA A 74 -5.06 1.64 7.10
C ALA A 74 -5.58 0.34 6.49
N GLN A 75 -6.83 -0.02 6.77
CA GLN A 75 -7.48 -1.19 6.15
C GLN A 75 -7.66 -1.02 4.65
N ILE A 76 -8.08 0.16 4.17
CA ILE A 76 -8.17 0.44 2.73
C ILE A 76 -6.78 0.33 2.09
N LYS A 77 -5.76 0.94 2.71
CA LYS A 77 -4.36 0.87 2.25
C LYS A 77 -3.90 -0.58 2.10
N TYR A 78 -4.15 -1.39 3.12
CA TYR A 78 -3.86 -2.82 3.11
C TYR A 78 -4.57 -3.57 1.98
N ASN A 79 -5.87 -3.29 1.74
CA ASN A 79 -6.63 -3.98 0.70
C ASN A 79 -6.06 -3.70 -0.70
N TYR A 80 -5.72 -2.45 -1.02
CA TYR A 80 -5.08 -2.11 -2.30
C TYR A 80 -3.74 -2.85 -2.51
N LEU A 81 -2.90 -2.86 -1.47
CA LEU A 81 -1.60 -3.55 -1.52
C LEU A 81 -1.80 -5.06 -1.67
N LYS A 82 -2.73 -5.65 -0.91
CA LYS A 82 -3.07 -7.06 -0.97
C LYS A 82 -3.53 -7.45 -2.37
N ASP A 83 -4.49 -6.73 -2.95
CA ASP A 83 -5.06 -7.05 -4.27
C ASP A 83 -3.98 -6.97 -5.37
N THR A 84 -3.11 -5.95 -5.30
CA THR A 84 -2.00 -5.81 -6.25
C THR A 84 -1.00 -6.95 -6.10
N LEU A 85 -0.61 -7.29 -4.86
CA LEU A 85 0.34 -8.36 -4.59
C LEU A 85 -0.22 -9.72 -4.98
N GLU A 86 -1.51 -9.97 -4.77
CA GLU A 86 -2.17 -11.21 -5.19
C GLU A 86 -2.09 -11.38 -6.70
N ILE A 87 -2.47 -10.36 -7.47
CA ILE A 87 -2.36 -10.37 -8.93
C ILE A 87 -0.91 -10.57 -9.39
N THR A 88 0.03 -9.84 -8.79
CA THR A 88 1.44 -9.88 -9.18
C THR A 88 2.07 -11.24 -8.88
N ARG A 89 1.72 -11.83 -7.72
CA ARG A 89 2.17 -13.17 -7.33
C ARG A 89 1.60 -14.23 -8.27
N ASP A 90 0.32 -14.16 -8.60
CA ASP A 90 -0.33 -15.12 -9.49
C ASP A 90 0.27 -15.03 -10.90
N ASN A 91 0.55 -13.82 -11.37
CA ASN A 91 1.30 -13.60 -12.61
C ASN A 91 2.67 -14.24 -12.55
N LEU A 92 3.43 -14.06 -11.45
CA LEU A 92 4.76 -14.65 -11.31
C LEU A 92 4.71 -16.18 -11.28
N ILE A 93 3.72 -16.78 -10.60
CA ILE A 93 3.52 -18.24 -10.57
C ILE A 93 3.28 -18.78 -11.98
N LEU A 94 2.43 -18.11 -12.77
CA LEU A 94 2.18 -18.49 -14.16
C LEU A 94 3.41 -18.24 -15.06
N PHE A 95 4.19 -17.22 -14.74
CA PHE A 95 5.31 -16.81 -15.57
C PHE A 95 6.58 -17.60 -15.31
N ALA A 96 6.81 -18.05 -14.08
CA ALA A 96 8.05 -18.70 -13.64
C ALA A 96 8.46 -19.93 -14.49
N PRO A 97 7.55 -20.85 -14.89
CA PRO A 97 7.93 -21.96 -15.77
C PRO A 97 8.43 -21.49 -17.14
N ILE A 98 7.79 -20.46 -17.71
CA ILE A 98 8.18 -19.86 -18.99
C ILE A 98 9.55 -19.18 -18.85
N LEU A 99 9.73 -18.38 -17.80
CA LEU A 99 11.01 -17.72 -17.50
C LEU A 99 12.14 -18.73 -17.39
N ASN A 100 11.96 -19.77 -16.57
CA ASN A 100 12.99 -20.77 -16.34
C ASN A 100 13.35 -21.53 -17.62
N HIS A 101 12.36 -21.91 -18.44
CA HIS A 101 12.60 -22.59 -19.70
C HIS A 101 13.42 -21.73 -20.67
N ILE A 102 13.04 -20.47 -20.85
CA ILE A 102 13.72 -19.55 -21.77
C ILE A 102 15.12 -19.20 -21.27
N ILE A 103 15.28 -18.97 -19.96
CA ILE A 103 16.58 -18.63 -19.38
C ILE A 103 17.55 -19.79 -19.59
N LEU A 104 17.13 -21.02 -19.30
CA LEU A 104 17.96 -22.22 -19.51
C LEU A 104 18.29 -22.43 -21.00
N ALA A 105 17.33 -22.23 -21.89
CA ALA A 105 17.56 -22.32 -23.34
C ALA A 105 18.56 -21.26 -23.84
N GLY A 106 18.41 -20.02 -23.39
CA GLY A 106 19.31 -18.91 -23.72
C GLY A 106 20.73 -19.14 -23.20
N MET A 107 20.89 -19.62 -21.96
CA MET A 107 22.20 -19.93 -21.39
C MET A 107 22.91 -21.05 -22.15
N LYS A 108 22.20 -22.14 -22.49
CA LYS A 108 22.76 -23.23 -23.30
C LYS A 108 23.23 -22.77 -24.68
N TYR A 109 22.51 -21.84 -25.28
CA TYR A 109 22.88 -21.25 -26.56
C TYR A 109 24.12 -20.36 -26.42
N ILE A 110 24.20 -19.51 -25.40
CA ILE A 110 25.37 -18.63 -25.16
C ILE A 110 26.63 -19.43 -24.84
N GLU A 111 26.53 -20.47 -24.02
CA GLU A 111 27.70 -21.19 -23.50
C GLU A 111 28.17 -22.33 -24.41
N GLY A 112 27.27 -22.93 -25.20
CA GLY A 112 27.57 -24.14 -25.96
C GLY A 112 26.97 -24.21 -27.36
N ASP A 113 26.43 -23.09 -27.88
CA ASP A 113 25.76 -23.02 -29.19
C ASP A 113 24.64 -24.07 -29.38
N VAL A 114 24.02 -24.50 -28.28
CA VAL A 114 22.97 -25.53 -28.31
C VAL A 114 21.62 -24.88 -28.56
N VAL A 115 21.03 -25.17 -29.72
CA VAL A 115 19.66 -24.74 -30.07
C VAL A 115 18.65 -25.62 -29.33
N SER A 116 17.96 -25.02 -28.35
CA SER A 116 16.86 -25.64 -27.62
C SER A 116 15.51 -25.22 -28.19
N ILE A 117 14.52 -26.10 -28.14
CA ILE A 117 13.16 -25.81 -28.59
C ILE A 117 12.51 -24.78 -27.65
N ILE A 118 11.92 -23.72 -28.21
CA ILE A 118 11.23 -22.68 -27.45
C ILE A 118 9.75 -22.68 -27.83
N GLU A 119 8.95 -23.31 -26.98
CA GLU A 119 7.49 -23.29 -27.06
C GLU A 119 6.94 -22.22 -26.11
N LEU A 120 6.26 -21.23 -26.67
CA LEU A 120 5.64 -20.14 -25.91
C LEU A 120 4.13 -20.20 -26.12
N ASP A 121 3.39 -20.44 -25.04
CA ASP A 121 1.93 -20.33 -25.08
C ASP A 121 1.54 -18.85 -25.03
N LYS A 122 1.26 -18.29 -26.21
CA LYS A 122 0.79 -16.92 -26.39
C LYS A 122 -0.43 -16.61 -25.53
N LYS A 123 -1.35 -17.56 -25.32
CA LYS A 123 -2.55 -17.32 -24.49
C LYS A 123 -2.19 -17.07 -23.03
N ILE A 124 -1.18 -17.78 -22.52
CA ILE A 124 -0.69 -17.57 -21.15
C ILE A 124 -0.02 -16.21 -21.05
N ILE A 125 0.83 -15.85 -22.03
CA ILE A 125 1.52 -14.55 -22.06
C ILE A 125 0.51 -13.39 -22.13
N ASP A 126 -0.49 -13.48 -23.00
CA ASP A 126 -1.55 -12.47 -23.14
C ASP A 126 -2.37 -12.34 -21.84
N LYS A 127 -2.65 -13.46 -21.17
CA LYS A 127 -3.34 -13.46 -19.87
C LYS A 127 -2.49 -12.75 -18.80
N ILE A 128 -1.20 -13.05 -18.71
CA ILE A 128 -0.29 -12.38 -17.76
C ILE A 128 -0.22 -10.89 -18.09
N TYR A 129 -0.13 -10.52 -19.37
CA TYR A 129 -0.08 -9.12 -19.79
C TYR A 129 -1.34 -8.34 -19.39
N SER A 130 -2.53 -8.88 -19.67
CA SER A 130 -3.80 -8.27 -19.27
C SER A 130 -3.91 -8.12 -17.75
N SER A 131 -3.55 -9.17 -17.02
CA SER A 131 -3.52 -9.19 -15.55
C SER A 131 -2.54 -8.17 -14.97
N HIS A 132 -1.35 -8.03 -15.56
CA HIS A 132 -0.34 -7.03 -15.20
C HIS A 132 -0.82 -5.60 -15.43
N LYS A 133 -1.52 -5.33 -16.53
CA LYS A 133 -2.13 -4.00 -16.75
C LYS A 133 -3.18 -3.69 -15.68
N LYS A 134 -3.93 -4.69 -15.21
CA LYS A 134 -4.86 -4.51 -14.09
C LYS A 134 -4.13 -4.17 -12.79
N SER A 135 -3.07 -4.88 -12.42
CA SER A 135 -2.30 -4.55 -11.20
C SER A 135 -1.68 -3.15 -11.27
N LEU A 136 -1.18 -2.74 -12.44
CA LEU A 136 -0.66 -1.39 -12.65
C LEU A 136 -1.71 -0.29 -12.40
N LEU A 137 -2.95 -0.49 -12.84
CA LEU A 137 -4.03 0.45 -12.60
C LEU A 137 -4.37 0.54 -11.10
N ILE A 138 -4.51 -0.61 -10.43
CA ILE A 138 -4.82 -0.66 -8.99
C ILE A 138 -3.71 0.03 -8.18
N PHE A 139 -2.44 -0.20 -8.51
CA PHE A 139 -1.33 0.40 -7.78
C PHE A 139 -1.18 1.91 -8.05
N ARG A 140 -1.61 2.37 -9.23
CA ARG A 140 -1.69 3.80 -9.53
C ARG A 140 -2.81 4.49 -8.76
N GLU A 141 -3.97 3.83 -8.63
CA GLU A 141 -5.07 4.30 -7.77
C GLU A 141 -4.61 4.38 -6.31
N TYR A 142 -3.93 3.33 -5.82
CA TYR A 142 -3.28 3.33 -4.51
C TYR A 142 -2.41 4.57 -4.31
N ASN A 143 -1.49 4.86 -5.23
CA ASN A 143 -0.63 6.03 -5.08
C ASN A 143 -1.39 7.35 -5.13
N THR A 144 -2.45 7.43 -5.93
CA THR A 144 -3.29 8.64 -6.02
C THR A 144 -4.03 8.91 -4.70
N VAL A 145 -4.44 7.85 -3.99
CA VAL A 145 -5.17 7.97 -2.72
C VAL A 145 -4.22 8.23 -1.55
N PHE A 146 -3.06 7.56 -1.52
CA PHE A 146 -2.17 7.54 -0.35
C PHE A 146 -0.89 8.35 -0.52
N ASN A 147 -0.57 8.83 -1.72
CA ASN A 147 0.68 9.55 -2.05
C ASN A 147 1.95 8.84 -1.55
N ASP A 148 2.00 7.52 -1.74
CA ASP A 148 3.13 6.67 -1.35
C ASP A 148 4.07 6.44 -2.54
N ASP A 149 4.77 7.52 -2.89
CA ASP A 149 5.66 7.55 -4.06
C ASP A 149 6.82 6.54 -3.95
N ASP A 150 7.24 6.18 -2.73
CA ASP A 150 8.30 5.20 -2.48
C ASP A 150 7.88 3.78 -2.91
N SER A 151 6.72 3.33 -2.43
CA SER A 151 6.15 2.04 -2.85
C SER A 151 5.82 2.07 -4.34
N TYR A 152 5.28 3.19 -4.83
CA TYR A 152 4.95 3.38 -6.26
C TYR A 152 6.17 3.29 -7.16
N LEU A 153 7.29 3.90 -6.77
CA LEU A 153 8.55 3.80 -7.50
C LEU A 153 8.99 2.34 -7.66
N LEU A 154 9.01 1.57 -6.58
CA LEU A 154 9.42 0.17 -6.64
C LEU A 154 8.49 -0.69 -7.49
N PHE A 155 7.19 -0.46 -7.38
CA PHE A 155 6.22 -1.13 -8.25
C PHE A 155 6.40 -0.74 -9.72
N LEU A 156 6.68 0.53 -10.02
CA LEU A 156 6.94 0.98 -11.39
C LEU A 156 8.22 0.34 -11.96
N LYS A 157 9.28 0.20 -11.16
CA LYS A 157 10.49 -0.51 -11.58
C LYS A 157 10.16 -1.95 -12.00
N LEU A 158 9.45 -2.68 -11.15
CA LEU A 158 8.95 -4.03 -11.48
C LEU A 158 8.08 -4.02 -12.73
N SER A 159 7.13 -3.09 -12.83
CA SER A 159 6.18 -3.01 -13.94
C SER A 159 6.86 -2.77 -15.28
N VAL A 160 7.90 -1.92 -15.32
CA VAL A 160 8.69 -1.68 -16.53
C VAL A 160 9.39 -2.97 -16.97
N ILE A 161 10.00 -3.70 -16.04
CA ILE A 161 10.68 -4.97 -16.35
C ILE A 161 9.69 -6.01 -16.85
N ILE A 162 8.56 -6.22 -16.15
CA ILE A 162 7.51 -7.16 -16.57
C ILE A 162 6.96 -6.78 -17.96
N GLU A 163 6.65 -5.51 -18.19
CA GLU A 163 6.07 -5.06 -19.46
C GLU A 163 7.03 -5.27 -20.63
N LYS A 164 8.32 -4.95 -20.46
CA LYS A 164 9.33 -5.18 -21.48
C LYS A 164 9.58 -6.67 -21.72
N SER A 165 9.64 -7.47 -20.65
CA SER A 165 9.72 -8.93 -20.75
C SER A 165 8.56 -9.52 -21.56
N LEU A 166 7.32 -9.21 -21.20
CA LEU A 166 6.13 -9.73 -21.88
C LEU A 166 6.06 -9.28 -23.33
N THR A 167 6.35 -8.00 -23.63
CA THR A 167 6.33 -7.49 -25.00
C THR A 167 7.38 -8.20 -25.87
N SER A 168 8.57 -8.44 -25.30
CA SER A 168 9.64 -9.19 -25.99
C SER A 168 9.18 -10.62 -26.28
N LEU A 169 8.60 -11.30 -25.31
CA LEU A 169 8.07 -12.66 -25.49
C LEU A 169 6.94 -12.73 -26.52
N ILE A 170 6.03 -11.75 -26.54
CA ILE A 170 5.00 -11.65 -27.57
C ILE A 170 5.64 -11.53 -28.96
N SER A 171 6.69 -10.71 -29.13
CA SER A 171 7.38 -10.62 -30.42
C SER A 171 8.05 -11.94 -30.81
N ILE A 172 8.68 -12.64 -29.86
CA ILE A 172 9.34 -13.94 -30.05
C ILE A 172 8.34 -15.03 -30.43
N THR A 173 7.10 -14.97 -29.92
CA THR A 173 6.05 -15.95 -30.29
C THR A 173 5.69 -15.96 -31.77
N ASN A 174 5.99 -14.88 -32.51
CA ASN A 174 5.71 -14.79 -33.94
C ASN A 174 6.91 -15.20 -34.81
N ILE A 175 8.00 -15.68 -34.22
CA ILE A 175 9.18 -16.17 -34.92
C ILE A 175 9.05 -17.68 -35.09
N ASP A 176 9.19 -18.19 -36.32
CA ASP A 176 9.03 -19.62 -36.61
C ASP A 176 10.28 -20.44 -36.22
N SER A 177 11.48 -19.92 -36.48
CA SER A 177 12.77 -20.59 -36.24
C SER A 177 13.19 -20.49 -34.78
N ASP A 178 13.47 -21.62 -34.11
CA ASP A 178 13.97 -21.63 -32.73
C ASP A 178 15.37 -21.00 -32.59
N LEU A 179 16.20 -21.08 -33.64
CA LEU A 179 17.47 -20.37 -33.69
C LEU A 179 17.25 -18.86 -33.64
N ASP A 180 16.34 -18.35 -34.47
CA ASP A 180 16.05 -16.92 -34.56
C ASP A 180 15.40 -16.41 -33.25
N LYS A 181 14.57 -17.24 -32.59
CA LYS A 181 14.06 -16.96 -31.25
C LYS A 181 15.20 -16.82 -30.24
N LEU A 182 16.16 -17.76 -30.24
CA LEU A 182 17.31 -17.70 -29.34
C LEU A 182 18.20 -16.49 -29.61
N GLU A 183 18.40 -16.11 -30.86
CA GLU A 183 19.12 -14.89 -31.21
C GLU A 183 18.39 -13.63 -30.71
N ALA A 184 17.08 -13.55 -30.89
CA ALA A 184 16.26 -12.46 -30.35
C ALA A 184 16.30 -12.42 -28.81
N ILE A 185 16.39 -13.57 -28.15
CA ILE A 185 16.47 -13.66 -26.68
C ILE A 185 17.83 -13.18 -26.16
N THR A 186 18.92 -13.63 -26.81
CA THR A 186 20.28 -13.55 -26.27
C THR A 186 21.12 -12.40 -26.84
N LYS A 187 20.84 -11.94 -28.06
CA LYS A 187 21.67 -10.94 -28.76
C LYS A 187 20.94 -9.60 -28.93
N GLN A 188 19.61 -9.59 -29.00
CA GLN A 188 18.86 -8.36 -29.20
C GLN A 188 18.72 -7.57 -27.90
N ALA A 189 19.61 -6.60 -27.71
CA ALA A 189 19.56 -5.66 -26.61
C ALA A 189 18.53 -4.55 -26.86
N GLN A 190 17.83 -4.14 -25.81
CA GLN A 190 16.89 -3.04 -25.82
C GLN A 190 17.23 -2.01 -24.74
N ILE A 191 16.93 -0.75 -25.03
CA ILE A 191 17.11 0.35 -24.08
C ILE A 191 15.86 0.44 -23.20
N ILE A 192 16.07 0.38 -21.89
CA ILE A 192 15.00 0.42 -20.89
C ILE A 192 15.26 1.59 -19.96
N GLY A 193 14.29 2.51 -19.87
CA GLY A 193 14.27 3.54 -18.83
C GLY A 193 13.62 3.00 -17.58
N VAL A 194 14.42 2.70 -16.55
CA VAL A 194 13.93 2.29 -15.24
C VAL A 194 13.75 3.55 -14.39
N PRO A 195 12.56 3.79 -13.81
CA PRO A 195 12.32 4.98 -13.01
C PRO A 195 13.22 4.97 -11.76
N THR A 196 13.78 6.13 -11.44
CA THR A 196 14.64 6.32 -10.26
C THR A 196 14.03 7.22 -9.21
N ASP A 197 13.07 8.07 -9.60
CA ASP A 197 12.40 8.99 -8.70
C ASP A 197 10.95 9.24 -9.16
N VAL A 198 10.05 9.41 -8.20
CA VAL A 198 8.63 9.68 -8.41
C VAL A 198 8.24 10.86 -7.53
N LYS A 199 7.46 11.77 -8.10
CA LYS A 199 6.83 12.85 -7.35
C LYS A 199 5.36 12.98 -7.72
N ASN A 200 4.48 12.90 -6.73
CA ASN A 200 3.03 12.94 -6.89
C ASN A 200 2.53 11.93 -7.94
N GLY A 201 3.06 10.70 -7.90
CA GLY A 201 2.71 9.63 -8.83
C GLY A 201 3.20 9.79 -10.26
N ILE A 202 4.11 10.74 -10.52
CA ILE A 202 4.74 10.93 -11.82
C ILE A 202 6.22 10.59 -11.68
N ALA A 203 6.71 9.66 -12.51
CA ALA A 203 8.14 9.39 -12.61
C ALA A 203 8.84 10.61 -13.24
N ILE A 204 9.78 11.20 -12.50
CA ILE A 204 10.46 12.45 -12.90
C ILE A 204 11.91 12.23 -13.34
N SER A 205 12.49 11.07 -13.01
CA SER A 205 13.82 10.69 -13.48
C SER A 205 13.89 9.21 -13.81
N PHE A 206 14.78 8.88 -14.75
CA PHE A 206 15.00 7.52 -15.24
C PHE A 206 16.49 7.26 -15.36
N TYR A 207 16.86 6.03 -15.03
CA TYR A 207 18.17 5.48 -15.39
C TYR A 207 17.99 4.51 -16.55
N THR A 208 18.79 4.68 -17.59
CA THR A 208 18.72 3.85 -18.80
C THR A 208 19.70 2.68 -18.72
N HIS A 209 19.20 1.47 -18.87
CA HIS A 209 20.00 0.28 -19.07
C HIS A 209 19.84 -0.25 -20.49
N GLN A 210 20.90 -0.85 -21.02
CA GLN A 210 20.82 -1.72 -22.18
C GLN A 210 20.79 -3.16 -21.66
N MET A 211 19.70 -3.88 -21.92
CA MET A 211 19.51 -5.26 -21.47
C MET A 211 19.03 -6.11 -22.63
N THR A 212 19.50 -7.36 -22.70
CA THR A 212 18.91 -8.36 -23.59
C THR A 212 17.55 -8.81 -23.06
N THR A 213 16.78 -9.51 -23.88
CA THR A 213 15.56 -10.16 -23.39
C THR A 213 15.91 -11.15 -22.26
N LEU A 214 16.99 -11.91 -22.40
CA LEU A 214 17.45 -12.83 -21.36
C LEU A 214 17.70 -12.13 -20.01
N ASP A 215 18.40 -11.00 -20.03
CA ASP A 215 18.66 -10.19 -18.83
C ASP A 215 17.35 -9.73 -18.18
N LEU A 216 16.43 -9.19 -18.98
CA LEU A 216 15.11 -8.75 -18.53
C LEU A 216 14.33 -9.85 -17.81
N LEU A 217 14.30 -11.05 -18.39
CA LEU A 217 13.61 -12.20 -17.80
C LEU A 217 14.22 -12.57 -16.44
N GLY A 218 15.55 -12.51 -16.31
CA GLY A 218 16.25 -12.75 -15.05
C GLY A 218 15.98 -11.70 -13.97
N GLN A 219 15.64 -10.47 -14.35
CA GLN A 219 15.36 -9.39 -13.39
C GLN A 219 13.93 -9.40 -12.82
N VAL A 220 12.99 -10.10 -13.45
CA VAL A 220 11.57 -10.10 -13.02
C VAL A 220 11.43 -10.51 -11.55
N GLU A 221 12.07 -11.61 -11.15
CA GLU A 221 11.99 -12.11 -9.77
C GLU A 221 12.73 -11.20 -8.78
N VAL A 222 13.87 -10.62 -9.20
CA VAL A 222 14.66 -9.69 -8.37
C VAL A 222 13.83 -8.48 -7.96
N TYR A 223 13.21 -7.80 -8.92
CA TYR A 223 12.39 -6.62 -8.65
C TYR A 223 11.11 -6.98 -7.89
N TYR A 224 10.54 -8.16 -8.13
CA TYR A 224 9.39 -8.64 -7.36
C TYR A 224 9.74 -8.82 -5.89
N LEU A 225 10.87 -9.47 -5.59
CA LEU A 225 11.34 -9.66 -4.22
C LEU A 225 11.73 -8.32 -3.55
N GLU A 226 12.28 -7.36 -4.29
CA GLU A 226 12.55 -6.02 -3.79
C GLU A 226 11.26 -5.31 -3.35
N LEU A 227 10.23 -5.34 -4.20
CA LEU A 227 8.91 -4.79 -3.88
C LEU A 227 8.32 -5.46 -2.63
N VAL A 228 8.31 -6.80 -2.58
CA VAL A 228 7.75 -7.54 -1.44
C VAL A 228 8.52 -7.23 -0.15
N LYS A 229 9.86 -7.18 -0.20
CA LYS A 229 10.69 -6.82 0.97
C LYS A 229 10.42 -5.40 1.43
N HIS A 230 10.23 -4.46 0.51
CA HIS A 230 9.87 -3.10 0.85
C HIS A 230 8.51 -3.08 1.54
N LEU A 231 7.47 -3.62 0.91
CA LEU A 231 6.11 -3.62 1.45
C LEU A 231 5.99 -4.37 2.79
N ALA A 232 6.79 -5.42 3.01
CA ALA A 232 6.82 -6.14 4.28
C ALA A 232 7.47 -5.35 5.43
N LYS A 233 8.42 -4.46 5.12
CA LYS A 233 9.06 -3.57 6.10
C LYS A 233 8.41 -2.19 6.17
N HIS A 234 7.59 -1.87 5.18
CA HIS A 234 6.89 -0.61 5.11
C HIS A 234 5.88 -0.59 6.27
N GLU A 235 6.24 0.13 7.32
CA GLU A 235 5.26 0.47 8.34
C GLU A 235 4.09 1.11 7.60
N LEU A 236 2.88 0.56 7.78
CA LEU A 236 1.67 1.27 7.45
C LEU A 236 1.63 2.47 8.40
N LYS A 237 2.45 3.49 8.13
CA LYS A 237 2.51 4.72 8.91
C LYS A 237 1.10 5.30 8.91
N GLU A 238 0.58 5.46 10.12
CA GLU A 238 -0.69 6.12 10.43
C GLU A 238 -0.72 7.57 9.96
#